data_AF-A0AA37L8Z9-F1
#
_entry.id   AF-A0AA37L8Z9-F1
#
_cell.length_a   1.000
_cell.length_b   1.000
_cell.length_c   1.000
_cell.angle_alpha   90.00
_cell.angle_beta   90.00
_cell.angle_gamma   90.00
#
_symmetry.space_group_name_H-M   'P 1'
#
loop_
_entity.id
_entity.type
_entity.pdbx_description
1 polymer ?
#
loop_
_entity_poly.entity_id
_entity_poly.type
_entity_poly.pdbx_seq_one_letter_code
_entity_poly.pdbx_strand_id
1 'polypeptide(L)'
;MDPTDSDASTILTDYPASSASRPSSASSVPSLALSFDGRPKPLLPGAATSVHFEICDTPTAGRAVFATKDIVANTLLWRSDDLTVSSLLQEYRREVCGQCFGYNYGRDLGIQDHTVGFAFCSSECQKAWQKENGEVGVQAWAEVKKLVKKKNREDNEMVDIDLPRPTPEEITQAWENTKAQADLILTFRMAEVVGDARDTGGLQTSALNGNGGESITKRHRKAVQKALQQPVRADVMGFCVSGIIAQYENPQKWKHLLSLAVDSTPYSSADDLHAFTRTYLHLLAILPLPLLPFTTPELLLLLSSRDSHNAFGIRSLEDEGSELFGYGCWPAASYFNHSCGPNVEKRREGRAWEFRAARDVRKGEQLCITYLGGEEKKMSRDERMLTLRRNWGFECACKRCEEGAVVSAI
;
A
#
# COMPACT_ATOMS: atom_id res chain seq x y z
N MET A 1 17.75 -35.07 -45.38
CA MET A 1 18.61 -35.69 -44.35
C MET A 1 18.96 -34.59 -43.39
N ASP A 2 18.57 -34.80 -42.14
CA ASP A 2 19.02 -34.11 -40.93
C ASP A 2 20.55 -33.89 -40.91
N PRO A 3 21.05 -32.85 -40.21
CA PRO A 3 21.37 -33.07 -38.80
C PRO A 3 21.12 -31.86 -37.84
N THR A 4 20.32 -32.13 -36.81
CA THR A 4 20.61 -32.01 -35.36
C THR A 4 21.05 -30.67 -34.76
N ASP A 5 20.12 -30.13 -33.95
CA ASP A 5 20.26 -29.59 -32.59
C ASP A 5 21.63 -29.08 -32.12
N SER A 6 21.68 -27.78 -31.81
CA SER A 6 22.56 -27.26 -30.76
C SER A 6 21.72 -26.41 -29.79
N ASP A 7 21.73 -26.85 -28.54
CA ASP A 7 21.21 -26.21 -27.33
C ASP A 7 21.24 -24.67 -27.37
N ALA A 8 20.06 -24.07 -27.50
CA ALA A 8 19.80 -22.72 -27.00
C ALA A 8 19.00 -22.87 -25.70
N SER A 9 19.73 -23.17 -24.61
CA SER A 9 19.23 -22.96 -23.25
C SER A 9 18.90 -21.48 -23.09
N THR A 10 17.66 -21.13 -23.42
CA THR A 10 17.12 -19.80 -23.20
C THR A 10 16.80 -19.76 -21.73
N ILE A 11 17.63 -19.03 -20.99
CA ILE A 11 17.48 -18.75 -19.57
C ILE A 11 16.08 -18.16 -19.37
N LEU A 12 15.16 -19.01 -18.93
CA LEU A 12 13.88 -18.65 -18.36
C LEU A 12 14.17 -17.81 -17.12
N THR A 13 14.04 -16.49 -17.24
CA THR A 13 13.99 -15.62 -16.07
C THR A 13 12.61 -15.82 -15.44
N ASP A 14 12.55 -16.74 -14.48
CA ASP A 14 11.43 -16.95 -13.57
C ASP A 14 11.22 -15.71 -12.70
N TYR A 15 10.48 -14.72 -13.21
CA TYR A 15 9.89 -13.66 -12.39
C TYR A 15 8.37 -13.90 -12.31
N PRO A 16 7.87 -14.51 -11.23
CA PRO A 16 6.43 -14.63 -11.04
C PRO A 16 5.83 -13.23 -10.84
N ALA A 17 4.88 -12.86 -11.71
CA ALA A 17 4.11 -11.62 -11.62
C ALA A 17 3.11 -11.58 -10.43
N SER A 18 3.30 -12.43 -9.42
CA SER A 18 2.59 -12.45 -8.14
C SER A 18 3.62 -12.18 -7.03
N SER A 19 3.63 -11.08 -6.29
CA SER A 19 2.56 -10.55 -5.45
C SER A 19 2.89 -9.09 -5.12
N ALA A 20 2.11 -8.14 -5.66
CA ALA A 20 2.25 -6.72 -5.29
C ALA A 20 1.24 -6.29 -4.21
N SER A 21 0.33 -7.17 -3.84
CA SER A 21 -0.44 -7.09 -2.60
C SER A 21 0.27 -8.01 -1.62
N ARG A 22 0.55 -7.51 -0.41
CA ARG A 22 0.94 -8.38 0.71
C ARG A 22 -0.06 -9.54 0.77
N PRO A 23 0.37 -10.81 0.88
CA PRO A 23 -0.54 -11.94 1.04
C PRO A 23 -1.65 -11.59 2.03
N SER A 24 -2.87 -12.06 1.80
CA SER A 24 -4.08 -11.77 2.59
C SER A 24 -4.44 -12.94 3.51
N SER A 25 -4.93 -12.65 4.72
CA SER A 25 -5.47 -13.68 5.59
C SER A 25 -6.89 -14.01 5.16
N ALA A 26 -7.21 -15.31 5.20
CA ALA A 26 -8.55 -15.78 4.91
C ALA A 26 -9.57 -15.07 5.80
N SER A 27 -10.48 -14.30 5.19
CA SER A 27 -11.68 -13.79 5.84
C SER A 27 -12.74 -13.45 4.80
N SER A 28 -13.39 -14.50 4.31
CA SER A 28 -14.82 -14.48 3.97
C SER A 28 -15.34 -15.90 4.18
N VAL A 29 -15.20 -16.47 5.39
CA VAL A 29 -16.02 -17.63 5.75
C VAL A 29 -17.47 -17.13 5.81
N PRO A 30 -18.44 -17.83 5.20
CA PRO A 30 -19.78 -17.30 4.99
C PRO A 30 -20.43 -17.02 6.34
N SER A 31 -20.83 -15.77 6.58
CA SER A 31 -21.88 -15.55 7.56
C SER A 31 -23.18 -16.06 6.92
N LEU A 32 -23.50 -17.32 7.18
CA LEU A 32 -24.82 -17.89 6.94
C LEU A 32 -25.82 -17.15 7.84
N ALA A 33 -26.26 -15.98 7.36
CA ALA A 33 -27.50 -15.27 7.69
C ALA A 33 -27.31 -13.74 7.56
N LEU A 34 -27.19 -13.24 6.33
CA LEU A 34 -27.54 -11.85 6.06
C LEU A 34 -28.58 -11.85 4.93
N SER A 35 -29.84 -11.76 5.34
CA SER A 35 -30.96 -11.51 4.45
C SER A 35 -30.74 -10.17 3.75
N PHE A 36 -30.77 -10.19 2.41
CA PHE A 36 -30.78 -8.99 1.57
C PHE A 36 -32.03 -8.16 1.90
N ASP A 37 -31.87 -7.06 2.62
CA ASP A 37 -32.98 -6.23 3.13
C ASP A 37 -33.44 -5.16 2.15
N GLY A 38 -32.84 -5.09 0.95
CA GLY A 38 -33.27 -4.24 -0.17
C GLY A 38 -33.25 -2.74 0.13
N ARG A 39 -32.65 -2.30 1.25
CA ARG A 39 -32.53 -0.88 1.60
C ARG A 39 -31.18 -0.34 1.12
N PRO A 40 -31.15 0.79 0.38
CA PRO A 40 -29.89 1.42 0.02
C PRO A 40 -29.19 1.93 1.29
N LYS A 41 -28.06 1.30 1.64
CA LYS A 41 -27.18 1.81 2.69
C LYS A 41 -26.45 3.06 2.19
N PRO A 42 -26.12 4.01 3.08
CA PRO A 42 -25.38 5.21 2.69
C PRO A 42 -24.02 4.83 2.10
N LEU A 43 -23.66 5.48 0.98
CA LEU A 43 -22.35 5.35 0.36
C LEU A 43 -21.27 5.74 1.38
N LEU A 44 -20.23 4.90 1.49
CA LEU A 44 -19.10 5.24 2.34
C LEU A 44 -18.25 6.36 1.74
N PRO A 45 -17.50 7.10 2.56
CA PRO A 45 -16.53 8.08 2.06
C PRO A 45 -15.56 7.45 1.06
N GLY A 46 -15.37 8.08 -0.11
CA GLY A 46 -14.49 7.59 -1.16
C GLY A 46 -15.06 6.48 -2.03
N ALA A 47 -16.33 6.09 -1.84
CA ALA A 47 -17.00 5.16 -2.73
C ALA A 47 -17.15 5.76 -4.15
N ALA A 48 -16.84 4.97 -5.18
CA ALA A 48 -17.01 5.38 -6.57
C ALA A 48 -18.50 5.66 -6.88
N THR A 49 -18.77 6.73 -7.62
CA THR A 49 -20.15 7.11 -8.00
C THR A 49 -20.26 7.25 -9.50
N SER A 50 -21.17 6.54 -10.14
CA SER A 50 -21.30 6.57 -11.60
C SER A 50 -22.75 6.45 -12.02
N VAL A 51 -23.09 7.07 -13.15
CA VAL A 51 -24.40 6.87 -13.79
C VAL A 51 -24.55 5.49 -14.44
N HIS A 52 -23.48 4.69 -14.44
CA HIS A 52 -23.44 3.35 -15.03
C HIS A 52 -23.56 2.24 -13.99
N PHE A 53 -23.26 2.52 -12.73
CA PHE A 53 -23.22 1.49 -11.69
C PHE A 53 -23.56 2.02 -10.31
N GLU A 54 -23.84 1.08 -9.41
CA GLU A 54 -23.97 1.31 -7.98
C GLU A 54 -23.10 0.34 -7.20
N ILE A 55 -22.78 0.68 -5.96
CA ILE A 55 -22.05 -0.19 -5.02
C ILE A 55 -23.07 -0.86 -4.10
N CYS A 56 -23.07 -2.19 -4.10
CA CYS A 56 -23.96 -3.00 -3.28
C CYS A 56 -23.15 -3.88 -2.32
N ASP A 57 -23.72 -4.15 -1.14
CA ASP A 57 -23.23 -5.24 -0.31
C ASP A 57 -23.52 -6.59 -0.99
N THR A 58 -22.59 -7.52 -0.85
CA THR A 58 -22.69 -8.89 -1.36
C THR A 58 -22.61 -9.85 -0.16
N PRO A 59 -23.32 -10.99 -0.19
CA PRO A 59 -23.26 -11.95 0.91
C PRO A 59 -21.87 -12.55 1.15
N THR A 60 -21.00 -12.57 0.11
CA THR A 60 -19.76 -13.36 0.11
C THR A 60 -18.48 -12.56 -0.10
N ALA A 61 -18.55 -11.30 -0.56
CA ALA A 61 -17.37 -10.52 -0.96
C ALA A 61 -17.38 -9.08 -0.40
N GLY A 62 -18.11 -8.83 0.68
CA GLY A 62 -18.25 -7.48 1.23
C GLY A 62 -19.05 -6.59 0.29
N ARG A 63 -18.40 -5.74 -0.50
CA ARG A 63 -19.06 -4.86 -1.47
C ARG A 63 -18.60 -5.11 -2.90
N ALA A 64 -19.48 -4.79 -3.84
CA ALA A 64 -19.19 -4.91 -5.25
C ALA A 64 -19.91 -3.84 -6.06
N VAL A 65 -19.38 -3.59 -7.26
CA VAL A 65 -19.98 -2.71 -8.24
C VAL A 65 -20.93 -3.49 -9.16
N PHE A 66 -22.15 -3.00 -9.37
CA PHE A 66 -23.16 -3.59 -10.27
C PHE A 66 -23.68 -2.59 -11.28
N ALA A 67 -23.86 -3.03 -12.53
CA ALA A 67 -24.40 -2.20 -13.60
C ALA A 67 -25.87 -1.81 -13.34
N THR A 68 -26.20 -0.52 -13.37
CA THR A 68 -27.58 -0.03 -13.16
C THR A 68 -28.41 0.03 -14.45
N LYS A 69 -27.74 -0.12 -15.59
CA LYS A 69 -28.29 -0.13 -16.95
C LYS A 69 -27.43 -0.99 -17.86
N ASP A 70 -27.90 -1.25 -19.07
CA ASP A 70 -27.06 -1.85 -20.11
C ASP A 70 -25.93 -0.87 -20.49
N ILE A 71 -24.72 -1.42 -20.65
CA ILE A 71 -23.50 -0.66 -20.91
C ILE A 71 -22.85 -1.26 -22.16
N VAL A 72 -22.57 -0.40 -23.13
CA VAL A 72 -21.87 -0.78 -24.37
C VAL A 72 -20.37 -0.92 -24.11
N ALA A 73 -19.71 -1.82 -24.81
CA ALA A 73 -18.26 -1.97 -24.81
C ALA A 73 -17.52 -0.62 -24.96
N ASN A 74 -16.35 -0.51 -24.34
CA ASN A 74 -15.47 0.66 -24.29
C ASN A 74 -16.04 1.91 -23.57
N THR A 75 -17.22 1.81 -22.95
CA THR A 75 -17.74 2.88 -22.08
C THR A 75 -16.80 3.12 -20.90
N LEU A 76 -16.42 4.38 -20.67
CA LEU A 76 -15.71 4.78 -19.45
C LEU A 76 -16.66 4.69 -18.25
N LEU A 77 -16.34 3.80 -17.32
CA LEU A 77 -17.14 3.54 -16.13
C LEU A 77 -16.72 4.44 -14.97
N TRP A 78 -15.41 4.59 -14.79
CA TRP A 78 -14.81 5.33 -13.69
C TRP A 78 -13.37 5.74 -14.00
N ARG A 79 -12.94 6.85 -13.41
CA ARG A 79 -11.54 7.27 -13.34
C ARG A 79 -11.19 7.53 -11.87
N SER A 80 -10.27 6.74 -11.32
CA SER A 80 -9.78 6.87 -9.95
C SER A 80 -8.52 7.73 -9.94
N ASP A 81 -8.63 8.99 -9.50
CA ASP A 81 -7.54 9.93 -9.28
C ASP A 81 -7.32 10.24 -7.78
N ASP A 82 -7.89 9.41 -6.93
CA ASP A 82 -7.96 9.51 -5.47
C ASP A 82 -6.82 8.78 -4.76
N LEU A 83 -5.64 8.68 -5.39
CA LEU A 83 -4.45 8.10 -4.79
C LEU A 83 -4.21 8.73 -3.41
N THR A 84 -4.22 7.89 -2.37
CA THR A 84 -4.14 8.34 -0.97
C THR A 84 -2.78 8.04 -0.36
N VAL A 85 -2.24 6.84 -0.60
CA VAL A 85 -0.90 6.43 -0.16
C VAL A 85 -0.24 5.68 -1.31
N SER A 86 1.06 5.89 -1.52
CA SER A 86 1.84 5.12 -2.48
C SER A 86 3.26 4.89 -1.97
N SER A 87 3.82 3.73 -2.27
CA SER A 87 5.22 3.41 -2.02
C SER A 87 5.89 3.06 -3.34
N LEU A 88 6.96 3.79 -3.67
CA LEU A 88 7.86 3.44 -4.76
C LEU A 88 9.05 2.69 -4.16
N LEU A 89 9.33 1.50 -4.68
CA LEU A 89 10.40 0.64 -4.16
C LEU A 89 11.76 1.31 -4.39
N GLN A 90 12.66 1.15 -3.42
CA GLN A 90 13.93 1.86 -3.36
C GLN A 90 14.77 1.68 -4.62
N GLU A 91 14.75 0.49 -5.21
CA GLU A 91 15.53 0.14 -6.41
C GLU A 91 15.13 0.96 -7.65
N TYR A 92 13.84 1.32 -7.77
CA TYR A 92 13.33 2.08 -8.92
C TYR A 92 13.35 3.61 -8.73
N ARG A 93 13.68 4.13 -7.53
CA ARG A 93 13.54 5.58 -7.22
C ARG A 93 14.44 6.51 -8.05
N ARG A 94 15.41 5.98 -8.78
CA ARG A 94 16.28 6.75 -9.68
C ARG A 94 15.73 6.86 -11.11
N GLU A 95 14.95 5.88 -11.54
CA GLU A 95 14.49 5.69 -12.92
C GLU A 95 12.98 5.84 -13.10
N VAL A 96 12.22 5.78 -12.00
CA VAL A 96 10.78 6.04 -11.95
C VAL A 96 10.52 7.36 -11.23
N CYS A 97 9.70 8.20 -11.86
CA CYS A 97 9.39 9.53 -11.36
C CYS A 97 8.56 9.44 -10.08
N GLY A 98 9.06 10.03 -8.99
CA GLY A 98 8.41 10.03 -7.69
C GLY A 98 7.04 10.70 -7.66
N GLN A 99 6.69 11.49 -8.69
CA GLN A 99 5.37 12.09 -8.84
C GLN A 99 4.47 11.32 -9.80
N CYS A 100 4.82 11.27 -11.10
CA CYS A 100 3.91 10.76 -12.12
C CYS A 100 4.02 9.26 -12.40
N PHE A 101 5.00 8.58 -11.78
CA PHE A 101 5.38 7.19 -12.07
C PHE A 101 5.79 6.93 -13.52
N GLY A 102 6.24 7.98 -14.22
CA GLY A 102 6.87 7.85 -15.53
C GLY A 102 8.22 7.16 -15.39
N TYR A 103 8.46 6.16 -16.23
CA TYR A 103 9.63 5.31 -16.21
C TYR A 103 10.59 5.64 -17.35
N ASN A 104 11.89 5.44 -17.15
CA ASN A 104 12.93 5.69 -18.16
C ASN A 104 13.73 4.42 -18.51
N TYR A 105 13.07 3.25 -18.54
CA TYR A 105 13.62 2.01 -19.10
C TYR A 105 14.99 1.64 -18.52
N GLY A 106 15.10 1.59 -17.19
CA GLY A 106 16.34 1.27 -16.48
C GLY A 106 17.37 2.40 -16.42
N ARG A 107 17.04 3.60 -16.90
CA ARG A 107 17.96 4.76 -16.90
C ARG A 107 17.55 5.79 -15.86
N ASP A 108 18.54 6.41 -15.23
CA ASP A 108 18.32 7.54 -14.32
C ASP A 108 17.50 8.65 -15.00
N LEU A 109 16.53 9.20 -14.27
CA LEU A 109 15.81 10.40 -14.68
C LEU A 109 16.70 11.65 -14.53
N GLY A 110 16.39 12.68 -15.33
CA GLY A 110 17.23 13.88 -15.44
C GLY A 110 17.32 14.73 -14.17
N ILE A 111 16.34 14.66 -13.27
CA ILE A 111 16.35 15.40 -11.99
C ILE A 111 16.46 14.39 -10.85
N GLN A 112 17.64 14.32 -10.24
CA GLN A 112 17.90 13.49 -9.06
C GLN A 112 17.88 14.38 -7.81
N ASP A 113 16.85 14.27 -6.98
CA ASP A 113 16.78 14.98 -5.71
C ASP A 113 17.38 14.12 -4.60
N HIS A 114 18.69 14.25 -4.42
CA HIS A 114 19.44 13.51 -3.40
C HIS A 114 19.05 13.86 -1.96
N THR A 115 18.36 14.97 -1.75
CA THR A 115 17.90 15.39 -0.43
C THR A 115 16.80 14.47 0.08
N VAL A 116 15.80 14.19 -0.77
CA VAL A 116 14.64 13.35 -0.43
C VAL A 116 14.76 11.92 -0.95
N GLY A 117 15.71 11.65 -1.85
CA GLY A 117 15.96 10.31 -2.38
C GLY A 117 14.97 9.86 -3.45
N PHE A 118 14.45 10.82 -4.24
CA PHE A 118 13.58 10.58 -5.38
C PHE A 118 14.13 11.23 -6.64
N ALA A 119 13.73 10.70 -7.78
CA ALA A 119 14.00 11.30 -9.08
C ALA A 119 12.70 11.78 -9.75
N PHE A 120 12.83 12.75 -10.64
CA PHE A 120 11.70 13.38 -11.34
C PHE A 120 11.99 13.51 -12.83
N CYS A 121 10.97 13.29 -13.66
CA CYS A 121 11.09 13.47 -15.11
C CYS A 121 11.09 14.94 -15.54
N SER A 122 10.61 15.86 -14.69
CA SER A 122 10.57 17.29 -14.97
C SER A 122 10.51 18.14 -13.69
N SER A 123 10.82 19.43 -13.82
CA SER A 123 10.71 20.39 -12.71
C SER A 123 9.28 20.54 -12.20
N GLU A 124 8.29 20.35 -13.06
CA GLU A 124 6.87 20.41 -12.71
C GLU A 124 6.51 19.22 -11.83
N CYS A 125 7.01 18.03 -12.14
CA CYS A 125 6.83 16.84 -11.30
C CYS A 125 7.47 17.02 -9.92
N GLN A 126 8.70 17.54 -9.85
CA GLN A 126 9.37 17.81 -8.58
C GLN A 126 8.57 18.82 -7.72
N LYS A 127 8.15 19.94 -8.32
CA LYS A 127 7.35 20.96 -7.62
C LYS A 127 5.99 20.43 -7.17
N ALA A 128 5.33 19.62 -7.99
CA ALA A 128 4.06 19.00 -7.64
C ALA A 128 4.21 18.03 -6.47
N TRP A 129 5.28 17.22 -6.47
CA TRP A 129 5.59 16.32 -5.36
C TRP A 129 5.88 17.08 -4.05
N GLN A 130 6.68 18.14 -4.12
CA GLN A 130 6.98 18.99 -2.96
C GLN A 130 5.70 19.66 -2.41
N LYS A 131 4.83 20.15 -3.30
CA LYS A 131 3.55 20.75 -2.91
C LYS A 131 2.62 19.74 -2.23
N GLU A 132 2.57 18.51 -2.73
CA GLU A 132 1.71 17.45 -2.19
C GLU A 132 2.19 16.91 -0.84
N ASN A 133 3.50 16.85 -0.62
CA ASN A 133 4.08 16.42 0.65
C ASN A 133 4.16 17.55 1.68
N GLY A 134 3.98 18.80 1.28
CA GLY A 134 4.14 19.96 2.14
C GLY A 134 5.59 20.15 2.63
N GLU A 135 5.86 21.26 3.30
CA GLU A 135 7.20 21.54 3.82
C GLU A 135 7.64 20.48 4.85
N VAL A 136 6.74 20.12 5.76
CA VAL A 136 7.00 19.14 6.82
C VAL A 136 7.23 17.74 6.24
N GLY A 137 6.46 17.32 5.24
CA GLY A 137 6.69 16.02 4.59
C GLY A 137 7.97 15.97 3.77
N VAL A 138 8.37 17.07 3.12
CA VAL A 138 9.68 17.16 2.44
C VAL A 138 10.82 17.02 3.45
N GLN A 139 10.73 17.66 4.62
CA GLN A 139 11.70 17.49 5.71
C GLN A 139 11.72 16.04 6.23
N ALA A 140 10.56 15.41 6.39
CA ALA A 140 10.45 14.01 6.79
C ALA A 140 11.17 13.07 5.83
N TRP A 141 10.97 13.24 4.52
CA TRP A 141 11.68 12.45 3.50
C TRP A 141 13.19 12.70 3.53
N ALA A 142 13.63 13.92 3.81
CA ALA A 142 15.05 14.21 3.97
C ALA A 142 15.68 13.46 5.16
N GLU A 143 14.99 13.38 6.29
CA GLU A 143 15.44 12.59 7.45
C GLU A 143 15.45 11.08 7.17
N VAL A 144 14.40 10.56 6.52
CA VAL A 144 14.36 9.16 6.06
C VAL A 144 15.53 8.87 5.14
N LYS A 145 15.82 9.75 4.17
CA LYS A 145 16.94 9.57 3.24
C LYS A 145 18.29 9.57 3.97
N LYS A 146 18.49 10.44 4.97
CA LYS A 146 19.71 10.46 5.80
C LYS A 146 19.89 9.14 6.56
N LEU A 147 18.81 8.58 7.13
CA LEU A 147 18.87 7.33 7.88
C LEU A 147 19.15 6.13 6.96
N VAL A 148 18.40 5.99 5.86
CA VAL A 148 18.55 4.89 4.90
C VAL A 148 19.95 4.91 4.26
N LYS A 149 20.52 6.09 3.97
CA LYS A 149 21.89 6.20 3.41
C LYS A 149 22.98 5.69 4.36
N LYS A 150 22.78 5.79 5.68
CA LYS A 150 23.78 5.41 6.69
C LYS A 150 23.81 3.92 6.99
N LYS A 151 22.84 3.15 6.52
CA LYS A 151 22.67 1.74 6.85
C LYS A 151 22.92 0.88 5.62
N ASN A 152 23.70 -0.19 5.78
CA ASN A 152 23.86 -1.20 4.74
C ASN A 152 22.49 -1.78 4.41
N ARG A 153 22.21 -1.92 3.10
CA ARG A 153 21.02 -2.59 2.57
C ARG A 153 20.93 -3.96 3.24
N GLU A 154 19.88 -4.21 4.03
CA GLU A 154 19.37 -5.58 4.06
C GLU A 154 18.84 -5.83 2.65
N ASP A 155 19.29 -6.92 2.05
CA ASP A 155 18.82 -7.30 0.73
C ASP A 155 17.29 -7.42 0.78
N ASN A 156 16.64 -6.81 -0.20
CA ASN A 156 15.24 -7.07 -0.51
C ASN A 156 15.15 -8.49 -1.09
N GLU A 157 15.57 -9.49 -0.33
CA GLU A 157 15.35 -10.89 -0.69
C GLU A 157 13.84 -11.11 -0.78
N MET A 158 13.41 -11.84 -1.80
CA MET A 158 12.03 -12.27 -1.94
C MET A 158 11.63 -12.94 -0.62
N VAL A 159 10.64 -12.37 0.06
CA VAL A 159 10.05 -13.00 1.24
C VAL A 159 9.52 -14.34 0.76
N ASP A 160 10.02 -15.44 1.32
CA ASP A 160 9.42 -16.74 1.06
C ASP A 160 7.96 -16.67 1.49
N ILE A 161 7.07 -16.73 0.50
CA ILE A 161 5.64 -16.50 0.70
C ILE A 161 5.00 -17.71 1.41
N ASP A 162 5.74 -18.81 1.58
CA ASP A 162 5.31 -19.97 2.34
C ASP A 162 5.64 -19.85 3.85
N LEU A 163 6.24 -18.72 4.28
CA LEU A 163 6.41 -18.44 5.71
C LEU A 163 5.06 -18.29 6.42
N PRO A 164 4.93 -18.82 7.65
CA PRO A 164 3.71 -18.64 8.42
C PRO A 164 3.51 -17.16 8.76
N ARG A 165 2.29 -16.68 8.55
CA ARG A 165 1.87 -15.35 8.97
C ARG A 165 1.70 -15.28 10.48
N PRO A 166 2.00 -14.12 11.09
CA PRO A 166 1.80 -13.95 12.51
C PRO A 166 0.31 -13.94 12.88
N THR A 167 -0.03 -14.54 14.03
CA THR A 167 -1.40 -14.54 14.57
C THR A 167 -1.78 -13.16 15.14
N PRO A 168 -3.07 -12.87 15.36
CA PRO A 168 -3.48 -11.64 16.03
C PRO A 168 -2.80 -11.40 17.39
N GLU A 169 -2.56 -12.46 18.16
CA GLU A 169 -1.86 -12.42 19.45
C GLU A 169 -0.40 -12.03 19.28
N GLU A 170 0.30 -12.63 18.32
CA GLU A 170 1.71 -12.31 18.01
C GLU A 170 1.86 -10.88 17.54
N ILE A 171 0.94 -10.39 16.71
CA ILE A 171 0.90 -8.99 16.27
C ILE A 171 0.72 -8.06 17.46
N THR A 172 -0.27 -8.33 18.31
CA THR A 172 -0.55 -7.51 19.51
C THR A 172 0.67 -7.46 20.41
N GLN A 173 1.28 -8.61 20.69
CA GLN A 173 2.46 -8.69 21.54
C GLN A 173 3.66 -7.95 20.96
N ALA A 174 3.89 -8.04 19.64
CA ALA A 174 4.99 -7.35 18.99
C ALA A 174 4.86 -5.82 19.09
N TRP A 175 3.66 -5.27 18.96
CA TRP A 175 3.41 -3.83 19.13
C TRP A 175 3.53 -3.40 20.59
N GLU A 176 2.97 -4.16 21.54
CA GLU A 176 3.12 -3.88 22.99
C GLU A 176 4.60 -3.85 23.41
N ASN A 177 5.43 -4.73 22.85
CA ASN A 177 6.87 -4.78 23.13
C ASN A 177 7.61 -3.48 22.73
N THR A 178 7.03 -2.64 21.87
CA THR A 178 7.63 -1.36 21.48
C THR A 178 7.36 -0.22 22.47
N LYS A 179 6.29 -0.34 23.28
CA LYS A 179 5.71 0.75 24.08
C LYS A 179 6.71 1.44 25.01
N ALA A 180 7.38 0.66 25.86
CA ALA A 180 8.34 1.20 26.82
C ALA A 180 9.52 1.92 26.17
N GLN A 181 9.93 1.51 24.95
CA GLN A 181 10.99 2.20 24.22
C GLN A 181 10.45 3.46 23.51
N ALA A 182 9.24 3.39 22.96
CA ALA A 182 8.57 4.52 22.34
C ALA A 182 8.33 5.67 23.32
N ASP A 183 7.87 5.37 24.54
CA ASP A 183 7.65 6.37 25.59
C ASP A 183 8.94 7.13 25.91
N LEU A 184 10.07 6.41 26.03
CA LEU A 184 11.38 7.03 26.27
C LEU A 184 11.85 7.91 25.11
N ILE A 185 11.55 7.52 23.86
CA ILE A 185 11.87 8.31 22.67
C ILE A 185 10.98 9.56 22.63
N LEU A 186 9.68 9.44 22.86
CA LEU A 186 8.76 10.57 22.88
C LEU A 186 9.13 11.60 23.94
N THR A 187 9.43 11.17 25.18
CA THR A 187 9.91 12.06 26.23
C THR A 187 11.19 12.78 25.81
N PHE A 188 12.11 12.07 25.14
CA PHE A 188 13.32 12.69 24.59
C PHE A 188 13.00 13.77 23.54
N ARG A 189 12.20 13.43 22.53
CA ARG A 189 11.86 14.34 21.41
C ARG A 189 11.06 15.56 21.87
N MET A 190 10.15 15.39 22.83
CA MET A 190 9.33 16.50 23.35
C MET A 190 10.13 17.48 24.21
N ALA A 191 11.18 17.02 24.90
CA ALA A 191 12.03 17.91 25.68
C ALA A 191 12.93 18.81 24.82
N GLU A 192 13.29 18.39 23.59
CA GLU A 192 14.02 19.24 22.64
C GLU A 192 13.23 20.53 22.34
N VAL A 193 11.90 20.43 22.25
CA VAL A 193 10.99 21.57 22.00
C VAL A 193 11.00 22.59 23.15
N VAL A 194 11.02 22.09 24.39
CA VAL A 194 11.00 22.93 25.60
C VAL A 194 12.37 23.57 25.85
N GLY A 195 13.45 22.93 25.41
CA GLY A 195 14.81 23.49 25.42
C GLY A 195 14.95 24.67 24.47
N ASP A 196 14.56 24.50 23.20
CA ASP A 196 14.65 25.55 22.17
C ASP A 196 13.78 26.77 22.49
N ALA A 197 12.56 26.56 23.02
CA ALA A 197 11.66 27.65 23.39
C ALA A 197 12.18 28.53 24.54
N ARG A 198 13.12 28.04 25.35
CA ARG A 198 13.77 28.83 26.42
C ARG A 198 14.94 29.67 25.90
N ASP A 199 15.58 29.25 24.81
CA ASP A 199 16.69 29.97 24.17
C ASP A 199 16.21 31.03 23.16
N THR A 200 15.01 30.88 22.57
CA THR A 200 14.37 31.91 21.76
C THR A 200 13.45 32.78 22.63
N GLY A 201 13.95 33.92 23.13
CA GLY A 201 13.28 34.81 24.09
C GLY A 201 11.88 35.34 23.73
N GLY A 202 10.86 34.47 23.79
CA GLY A 202 9.45 34.76 23.58
C GLY A 202 8.69 34.93 24.90
N LEU A 203 7.87 35.97 24.94
CA LEU A 203 7.09 36.51 26.04
C LEU A 203 6.51 35.48 27.03
N GLN A 204 6.77 35.71 28.33
CA GLN A 204 6.12 35.02 29.44
C GLN A 204 4.60 35.20 29.39
N THR A 205 3.86 34.13 29.11
CA THR A 205 2.48 33.98 29.59
C THR A 205 2.50 33.01 30.75
N SER A 206 2.48 33.57 31.95
CA SER A 206 2.26 32.88 33.22
C SER A 206 0.84 32.30 33.28
N ALA A 207 0.75 30.97 33.39
CA ALA A 207 -0.12 30.24 34.31
C ALA A 207 -0.32 28.81 33.80
N LEU A 208 0.39 27.86 34.41
CA LEU A 208 -0.13 26.56 34.85
C LEU A 208 0.97 25.91 35.70
N ASN A 209 0.82 26.03 37.02
CA ASN A 209 1.59 25.27 37.99
C ASN A 209 1.25 23.79 37.82
N GLY A 210 2.18 23.04 37.22
CA GLY A 210 2.21 21.59 37.18
C GLY A 210 3.65 21.13 37.37
N ASN A 211 3.95 20.69 38.59
CA ASN A 211 5.24 20.15 39.00
C ASN A 211 5.46 18.79 38.30
N GLY A 212 6.33 18.70 37.28
CA GLY A 212 6.54 17.41 36.59
C GLY A 212 7.33 17.38 35.27
N GLY A 213 8.26 18.31 35.01
CA GLY A 213 9.16 18.17 33.86
C GLY A 213 10.27 17.15 34.17
N GLU A 214 10.10 15.88 33.79
CA GLU A 214 11.17 14.88 33.92
C GLU A 214 12.45 15.34 33.18
N SER A 215 13.57 15.39 33.90
CA SER A 215 14.88 15.71 33.31
C SER A 215 15.32 14.62 32.32
N ILE A 216 15.86 15.01 31.16
CA ILE A 216 16.34 14.08 30.15
C ILE A 216 17.53 13.23 30.65
N THR A 217 17.20 12.00 31.05
CA THR A 217 18.15 11.00 31.53
C THR A 217 18.99 10.35 30.41
N LYS A 218 20.03 9.60 30.82
CA LYS A 218 20.82 8.73 29.91
C LYS A 218 19.96 7.63 29.26
N ARG A 219 18.87 7.20 29.93
CA ARG A 219 17.95 6.17 29.44
C ARG A 219 17.20 6.63 28.19
N HIS A 220 16.75 7.89 28.17
CA HIS A 220 16.09 8.53 27.02
C HIS A 220 17.00 8.56 25.78
N ARG A 221 18.22 9.09 25.93
CA ARG A 221 19.24 9.12 24.85
C ARG A 221 19.57 7.73 24.32
N LYS A 222 19.72 6.75 25.23
CA LYS A 222 20.00 5.35 24.86
C LYS A 222 18.83 4.72 24.09
N ALA A 223 17.58 5.07 24.38
CA ALA A 223 16.41 4.56 23.66
C ALA A 223 16.39 5.02 22.19
N VAL A 224 16.68 6.31 21.95
CA VAL A 224 16.84 6.87 20.59
C VAL A 224 17.99 6.20 19.85
N GLN A 225 19.17 6.13 20.48
CA GLN A 225 20.33 5.47 19.89
C GLN A 225 20.05 4.00 19.56
N LYS A 226 19.38 3.27 20.46
CA LYS A 226 18.99 1.88 20.25
C LYS A 226 18.05 1.72 19.07
N ALA A 227 17.07 2.61 18.91
CA ALA A 227 16.20 2.62 17.73
C ALA A 227 17.04 2.82 16.46
N LEU A 228 17.87 3.87 16.40
CA LEU A 228 18.69 4.17 15.22
C LEU A 228 19.76 3.12 14.91
N GLN A 229 20.10 2.23 15.86
CA GLN A 229 21.04 1.13 15.65
C GLN A 229 20.39 -0.11 15.01
N GLN A 230 19.07 -0.22 15.02
CA GLN A 230 18.36 -1.34 14.43
C GLN A 230 18.51 -1.40 12.88
N PRO A 231 18.24 -2.57 12.26
CA PRO A 231 18.21 -2.71 10.81
C PRO A 231 17.02 -1.97 10.19
N VAL A 232 17.26 -1.33 9.04
CA VAL A 232 16.29 -0.49 8.33
C VAL A 232 15.82 -1.20 7.06
N ARG A 233 14.51 -1.46 6.95
CA ARG A 233 13.87 -1.89 5.70
C ARG A 233 13.28 -0.68 4.99
N ALA A 234 13.97 -0.21 3.95
CA ALA A 234 13.70 1.10 3.33
C ALA A 234 12.31 1.22 2.70
N ASP A 235 11.78 0.13 2.14
CA ASP A 235 10.46 0.15 1.49
C ASP A 235 9.32 0.16 2.51
N VAL A 236 9.47 -0.55 3.63
CA VAL A 236 8.54 -0.45 4.78
C VAL A 236 8.59 0.97 5.36
N MET A 237 9.78 1.54 5.54
CA MET A 237 9.93 2.92 6.02
C MET A 237 9.30 3.93 5.05
N GLY A 238 9.51 3.77 3.74
CA GLY A 238 8.91 4.61 2.70
C GLY A 238 7.39 4.55 2.71
N PHE A 239 6.82 3.35 2.86
CA PHE A 239 5.38 3.15 2.98
C PHE A 239 4.81 3.84 4.23
N CYS A 240 5.41 3.62 5.40
CA CYS A 240 4.94 4.22 6.65
C CYS A 240 5.04 5.75 6.64
N VAL A 241 6.16 6.33 6.18
CA VAL A 241 6.31 7.80 6.13
C VAL A 241 5.35 8.43 5.13
N SER A 242 5.10 7.79 3.97
CA SER A 242 4.10 8.26 3.01
C SER A 242 2.70 8.30 3.64
N GLY A 243 2.32 7.27 4.41
CA GLY A 243 1.04 7.24 5.10
C GLY A 243 0.89 8.30 6.20
N ILE A 244 1.94 8.52 7.01
CA ILE A 244 1.98 9.58 8.02
C ILE A 244 1.81 10.96 7.38
N ILE A 245 2.55 11.25 6.31
CA ILE A 245 2.46 12.52 5.58
C ILE A 245 1.06 12.67 4.97
N ALA A 246 0.51 11.61 4.36
CA ALA A 246 -0.82 11.65 3.78
C ALA A 246 -1.91 11.96 4.82
N GLN A 247 -1.82 11.39 6.03
CA GLN A 247 -2.76 11.71 7.10
C GLN A 247 -2.62 13.16 7.58
N TYR A 248 -1.39 13.66 7.68
CA TYR A 248 -1.08 15.02 8.10
C TYR A 248 -1.55 16.07 7.08
N GLU A 249 -1.14 15.93 5.81
CA GLU A 249 -1.41 16.90 4.74
C GLU A 249 -2.84 16.79 4.20
N ASN A 250 -3.44 15.58 4.21
CA ASN A 250 -4.73 15.31 3.54
C ASN A 250 -5.71 14.52 4.43
N PRO A 251 -6.09 15.02 5.62
CA PRO A 251 -6.94 14.30 6.56
C PRO A 251 -8.35 13.97 6.02
N GLN A 252 -8.82 14.69 5.01
CA GLN A 252 -10.11 14.37 4.38
C GLN A 252 -10.04 13.12 3.50
N LYS A 253 -8.95 12.93 2.74
CA LYS A 253 -8.73 11.70 1.95
C LYS A 253 -8.54 10.49 2.85
N TRP A 254 -8.03 10.70 4.07
CA TRP A 254 -7.86 9.65 5.06
C TRP A 254 -9.17 8.88 5.36
N LYS A 255 -10.30 9.58 5.40
CA LYS A 255 -11.63 8.95 5.61
C LYS A 255 -11.98 7.93 4.54
N HIS A 256 -11.46 8.10 3.32
CA HIS A 256 -11.67 7.16 2.23
C HIS A 256 -10.90 5.86 2.48
N LEU A 257 -9.63 5.97 2.92
CA LEU A 257 -8.83 4.81 3.31
C LEU A 257 -9.50 4.05 4.46
N LEU A 258 -10.05 4.75 5.46
CA LEU A 258 -10.75 4.12 6.59
C LEU A 258 -11.95 3.26 6.17
N SER A 259 -12.54 3.54 5.01
CA SER A 259 -13.72 2.85 4.48
C SER A 259 -13.44 1.48 3.85
N LEU A 260 -12.17 1.18 3.56
CA LEU A 260 -11.76 -0.02 2.84
C LEU A 260 -11.77 -1.27 3.73
N ALA A 261 -11.66 -2.45 3.09
CA ALA A 261 -11.60 -3.73 3.77
C ALA A 261 -10.43 -3.78 4.77
N VAL A 262 -10.62 -4.50 5.89
CA VAL A 262 -9.60 -4.72 6.92
C VAL A 262 -9.01 -6.12 6.75
N ASP A 263 -7.69 -6.22 6.69
CA ASP A 263 -6.97 -7.45 7.03
C ASP A 263 -6.56 -7.41 8.49
N SER A 264 -7.04 -8.37 9.29
CA SER A 264 -6.72 -8.45 10.72
C SER A 264 -5.30 -8.94 11.00
N THR A 265 -4.62 -9.53 10.01
CA THR A 265 -3.24 -10.03 10.16
C THR A 265 -2.34 -9.57 9.02
N PRO A 266 -2.17 -8.25 8.77
CA PRO A 266 -1.68 -7.70 7.50
C PRO A 266 -0.19 -7.92 7.18
N TYR A 267 0.53 -8.66 8.02
CA TYR A 267 1.94 -8.93 7.85
C TYR A 267 2.13 -10.28 7.16
N SER A 268 3.04 -10.32 6.20
CA SER A 268 3.30 -11.54 5.42
C SER A 268 4.12 -12.57 6.19
N SER A 269 4.89 -12.14 7.18
CA SER A 269 5.74 -12.98 8.04
C SER A 269 6.07 -12.27 9.35
N ALA A 270 6.67 -13.00 10.31
CA ALA A 270 7.17 -12.41 11.55
C ALA A 270 8.26 -11.34 11.28
N ASP A 271 9.12 -11.54 10.28
CA ASP A 271 10.16 -10.57 9.91
C ASP A 271 9.57 -9.28 9.35
N ASP A 272 8.48 -9.38 8.58
CA ASP A 272 7.75 -8.22 8.09
C ASP A 272 7.10 -7.45 9.25
N LEU A 273 6.41 -8.14 10.17
CA LEU A 273 5.89 -7.53 11.42
C LEU A 273 6.99 -6.82 12.22
N HIS A 274 8.15 -7.47 12.38
CA HIS A 274 9.29 -6.87 13.07
C HIS A 274 9.87 -5.68 12.30
N ALA A 275 9.85 -5.68 10.97
CA ALA A 275 10.28 -4.52 10.19
C ALA A 275 9.38 -3.29 10.44
N PHE A 276 8.07 -3.47 10.60
CA PHE A 276 7.14 -2.37 10.95
C PHE A 276 7.38 -1.84 12.35
N THR A 277 7.51 -2.72 13.35
CA THR A 277 7.75 -2.30 14.74
C THR A 277 9.10 -1.58 14.91
N ARG A 278 10.15 -2.01 14.20
CA ARG A 278 11.43 -1.26 14.12
C ARG A 278 11.26 0.09 13.42
N THR A 279 10.56 0.10 12.28
CA THR A 279 10.26 1.32 11.50
C THR A 279 9.51 2.36 12.32
N TYR A 280 8.52 1.94 13.12
CA TYR A 280 7.83 2.82 14.06
C TYR A 280 8.82 3.57 14.97
N LEU A 281 9.72 2.83 15.63
CA LEU A 281 10.71 3.43 16.53
C LEU A 281 11.72 4.32 15.79
N HIS A 282 12.12 3.96 14.56
CA HIS A 282 12.96 4.81 13.72
C HIS A 282 12.27 6.14 13.40
N LEU A 283 11.03 6.09 12.94
CA LEU A 283 10.27 7.27 12.54
C LEU A 283 10.01 8.19 13.74
N LEU A 284 9.67 7.61 14.89
CA LEU A 284 9.53 8.35 16.15
C LEU A 284 10.82 9.08 16.54
N ALA A 285 11.99 8.48 16.24
CA ALA A 285 13.30 9.04 16.54
C ALA A 285 13.76 10.13 15.56
N ILE A 286 13.27 10.16 14.31
CA ILE A 286 13.81 11.07 13.27
C ILE A 286 12.79 12.05 12.68
N LEU A 287 11.49 11.76 12.71
CA LEU A 287 10.53 12.58 12.00
C LEU A 287 10.41 13.98 12.61
N PRO A 288 10.09 15.01 11.80
CA PRO A 288 9.75 16.33 12.29
C PRO A 288 8.68 16.29 13.37
N LEU A 289 8.80 17.16 14.36
CA LEU A 289 7.91 17.22 15.53
C LEU A 289 6.41 17.28 15.19
N PRO A 290 5.96 18.04 14.16
CA PRO A 290 4.54 18.08 13.78
C PRO A 290 3.95 16.72 13.35
N LEU A 291 4.79 15.76 12.95
CA LEU A 291 4.36 14.43 12.52
C LEU A 291 4.30 13.41 13.68
N LEU A 292 4.87 13.71 14.85
CA LEU A 292 4.89 12.77 15.97
C LEU A 292 3.49 12.38 16.47
N PRO A 293 2.48 13.28 16.53
CA PRO A 293 1.10 12.89 16.89
C PRO A 293 0.47 11.87 15.95
N PHE A 294 0.98 11.75 14.72
CA PHE A 294 0.52 10.79 13.71
C PHE A 294 1.44 9.57 13.65
N THR A 295 2.62 9.61 14.27
CA THR A 295 3.55 8.48 14.29
C THR A 295 3.17 7.56 15.44
N THR A 296 2.12 6.75 15.26
CA THR A 296 1.62 5.84 16.31
C THR A 296 1.54 4.38 15.82
N PRO A 297 1.56 3.39 16.75
CA PRO A 297 1.32 1.99 16.41
C PRO A 297 0.01 1.78 15.66
N GLU A 298 -1.06 2.47 16.09
CA GLU A 298 -2.39 2.35 15.54
C GLU A 298 -2.42 2.81 14.09
N LEU A 299 -1.73 3.91 13.75
CA LEU A 299 -1.66 4.38 12.37
C LEU A 299 -0.94 3.37 11.46
N LEU A 300 0.22 2.87 11.89
CA LEU A 300 1.02 1.96 11.08
C LEU A 300 0.31 0.62 10.89
N LEU A 301 -0.34 0.09 11.93
CA LEU A 301 -1.18 -1.09 11.82
C LEU A 301 -2.36 -0.86 10.88
N LEU A 302 -3.02 0.30 10.97
CA LEU A 302 -4.12 0.68 10.11
C LEU A 302 -3.70 0.74 8.64
N LEU A 303 -2.58 1.40 8.34
CA LEU A 303 -1.99 1.44 7.00
C LEU A 303 -1.82 0.04 6.42
N SER A 304 -1.16 -0.85 7.16
CA SER A 304 -0.93 -2.23 6.73
C SER A 304 -2.25 -3.00 6.55
N SER A 305 -3.21 -2.83 7.47
CA SER A 305 -4.52 -3.50 7.42
C SER A 305 -5.39 -3.09 6.23
N ARG A 306 -5.17 -1.89 5.70
CA ARG A 306 -5.90 -1.34 4.57
C ARG A 306 -5.20 -1.64 3.26
N ASP A 307 -3.88 -1.61 3.23
CA ASP A 307 -3.10 -1.81 2.01
C ASP A 307 -3.20 -3.24 1.48
N SER A 308 -3.12 -4.26 2.35
CA SER A 308 -2.98 -5.66 1.92
C SER A 308 -4.10 -6.18 0.99
N HIS A 309 -5.32 -5.68 1.11
CA HIS A 309 -6.44 -6.06 0.22
C HIS A 309 -6.76 -5.07 -0.87
N ASN A 310 -6.30 -3.82 -0.73
CA ASN A 310 -6.85 -2.71 -1.50
C ASN A 310 -5.82 -2.01 -2.39
N ALA A 311 -4.54 -2.37 -2.27
CA ALA A 311 -3.46 -1.79 -3.07
C ALA A 311 -3.46 -2.26 -4.52
N PHE A 312 -3.07 -1.36 -5.41
CA PHE A 312 -2.82 -1.62 -6.82
C PHE A 312 -1.33 -1.47 -7.10
N GLY A 313 -0.76 -2.42 -7.86
CA GLY A 313 0.62 -2.34 -8.30
C GLY A 313 0.86 -1.17 -9.26
N ILE A 314 1.91 -0.42 -9.03
CA ILE A 314 2.47 0.56 -9.96
C ILE A 314 3.45 -0.22 -10.84
N ARG A 315 2.96 -0.72 -11.96
CA ARG A 315 3.76 -1.49 -12.92
C ARG A 315 4.16 -0.65 -14.13
N SER A 316 5.21 -1.08 -14.80
CA SER A 316 5.62 -0.58 -16.11
C SER A 316 4.44 -0.57 -17.09
N LEU A 317 4.34 0.48 -17.92
CA LEU A 317 3.27 0.61 -18.91
C LEU A 317 3.72 0.14 -20.29
N GLU A 318 5.02 -0.04 -20.45
CA GLU A 318 5.68 -0.16 -21.74
C GLU A 318 6.06 -1.60 -22.09
N ASP A 319 6.04 -2.52 -21.12
CA ASP A 319 6.49 -3.93 -21.24
C ASP A 319 5.43 -4.93 -20.75
N GLU A 320 4.15 -4.59 -20.89
CA GLU A 320 3.02 -5.36 -20.35
C GLU A 320 3.02 -5.50 -18.81
N GLY A 321 3.78 -4.65 -18.10
CA GLY A 321 3.80 -4.62 -16.63
C GLY A 321 4.76 -5.62 -16.01
N SER A 322 5.82 -5.98 -16.73
CA SER A 322 6.83 -6.92 -16.26
C SER A 322 7.51 -6.45 -14.98
N GLU A 323 7.72 -5.14 -14.83
CA GLU A 323 8.35 -4.56 -13.65
C GLU A 323 7.31 -3.98 -12.69
N LEU A 324 7.51 -4.26 -11.39
CA LEU A 324 6.72 -3.72 -10.30
C LEU A 324 7.51 -2.62 -9.61
N PHE A 325 7.22 -1.35 -9.93
CA PHE A 325 7.90 -0.21 -9.34
C PHE A 325 7.49 0.05 -7.90
N GLY A 326 6.30 -0.40 -7.51
CA GLY A 326 5.72 -0.11 -6.21
C GLY A 326 4.22 -0.38 -6.19
N TYR A 327 3.53 0.24 -5.25
CA TYR A 327 2.10 0.05 -5.06
C TYR A 327 1.45 1.31 -4.48
N GLY A 328 0.15 1.43 -4.63
CA GLY A 328 -0.62 2.53 -4.06
C GLY A 328 -2.07 2.17 -3.82
N CYS A 329 -2.73 2.97 -2.99
CA CYS A 329 -4.13 2.79 -2.64
C CYS A 329 -4.99 3.87 -3.28
N TRP A 330 -5.91 3.45 -4.14
CA TRP A 330 -6.96 4.25 -4.77
C TRP A 330 -8.31 3.76 -4.24
N PRO A 331 -8.84 4.34 -3.14
CA PRO A 331 -10.00 3.80 -2.46
C PRO A 331 -11.21 3.52 -3.37
N ALA A 332 -11.51 4.39 -4.33
CA ALA A 332 -12.62 4.21 -5.25
C ALA A 332 -12.40 3.03 -6.22
N ALA A 333 -11.14 2.73 -6.59
CA ALA A 333 -10.80 1.60 -7.44
C ALA A 333 -10.97 0.24 -6.72
N SER A 334 -10.82 0.20 -5.40
CA SER A 334 -10.83 -1.05 -4.61
C SER A 334 -12.21 -1.74 -4.53
N TYR A 335 -13.28 -1.09 -5.00
CA TYR A 335 -14.63 -1.66 -5.01
C TYR A 335 -14.89 -2.64 -6.18
N PHE A 336 -14.03 -2.65 -7.21
CA PHE A 336 -14.16 -3.56 -8.34
C PHE A 336 -13.60 -4.94 -7.99
N ASN A 337 -14.49 -5.92 -7.85
CA ASN A 337 -14.11 -7.29 -7.49
C ASN A 337 -13.42 -8.05 -8.64
N HIS A 338 -12.82 -9.19 -8.28
CA HIS A 338 -12.12 -10.06 -9.21
C HIS A 338 -13.07 -10.94 -10.05
N SER A 339 -12.71 -11.14 -11.33
CA SER A 339 -13.14 -12.28 -12.14
C SER A 339 -11.97 -12.76 -13.01
N CYS A 340 -11.79 -14.08 -13.17
CA CYS A 340 -10.83 -14.63 -14.14
C CYS A 340 -11.29 -14.44 -15.60
N GLY A 341 -12.55 -14.07 -15.81
CA GLY A 341 -13.10 -13.58 -17.08
C GLY A 341 -13.74 -12.20 -16.86
N PRO A 342 -12.92 -11.14 -16.72
CA PRO A 342 -13.42 -9.82 -16.35
C PRO A 342 -14.27 -9.21 -17.47
N ASN A 343 -15.24 -8.37 -17.10
CA ASN A 343 -16.03 -7.55 -18.03
C ASN A 343 -15.64 -6.06 -17.95
N VAL A 344 -14.68 -5.72 -17.09
CA VAL A 344 -14.07 -4.40 -16.98
C VAL A 344 -12.56 -4.51 -17.21
N GLU A 345 -12.05 -3.70 -18.12
CA GLU A 345 -10.63 -3.47 -18.31
C GLU A 345 -10.19 -2.30 -17.43
N LYS A 346 -9.01 -2.42 -16.81
CA LYS A 346 -8.38 -1.34 -16.04
C LYS A 346 -7.05 -0.95 -16.68
N ARG A 347 -6.82 0.36 -16.82
CA ARG A 347 -5.56 0.91 -17.37
C ARG A 347 -5.07 2.05 -16.50
N ARG A 348 -3.77 2.06 -16.20
CA ARG A 348 -3.14 3.18 -15.49
C ARG A 348 -2.73 4.26 -16.48
N GLU A 349 -3.06 5.50 -16.16
CA GLU A 349 -2.61 6.70 -16.86
C GLU A 349 -1.93 7.65 -15.87
N GLY A 350 -0.59 7.63 -15.86
CA GLY A 350 0.18 8.31 -14.81
C GLY A 350 -0.22 7.80 -13.43
N ARG A 351 -0.85 8.66 -12.62
CA ARG A 351 -1.29 8.32 -11.25
C ARG A 351 -2.76 7.92 -11.15
N ALA A 352 -3.50 7.89 -12.25
CA ALA A 352 -4.92 7.55 -12.24
C ALA A 352 -5.16 6.15 -12.82
N TRP A 353 -6.26 5.52 -12.40
CA TRP A 353 -6.77 4.29 -13.01
C TRP A 353 -8.05 4.59 -13.78
N GLU A 354 -8.10 4.21 -15.06
CA GLU A 354 -9.33 4.19 -15.85
C GLU A 354 -9.94 2.79 -15.86
N PHE A 355 -11.26 2.73 -15.76
CA PHE A 355 -12.05 1.51 -15.80
C PHE A 355 -13.03 1.60 -16.97
N ARG A 356 -12.93 0.69 -17.93
CA ARG A 356 -13.77 0.66 -19.14
C ARG A 356 -14.45 -0.69 -19.30
N ALA A 357 -15.66 -0.68 -19.83
CA ALA A 357 -16.36 -1.92 -20.16
C ALA A 357 -15.58 -2.68 -21.25
N ALA A 358 -15.12 -3.90 -20.96
CA ALA A 358 -14.35 -4.72 -21.92
C ALA A 358 -15.24 -5.38 -22.99
N ARG A 359 -16.55 -5.44 -22.73
CA ARG A 359 -17.61 -5.96 -23.59
C ARG A 359 -18.92 -5.26 -23.25
N ASP A 360 -19.98 -5.56 -24.00
CA ASP A 360 -21.32 -5.19 -23.59
C ASP A 360 -21.67 -5.88 -22.25
N VAL A 361 -22.27 -5.12 -21.33
CA VAL A 361 -22.66 -5.55 -19.98
C VAL A 361 -24.14 -5.26 -19.79
N ARG A 362 -24.91 -6.25 -19.34
CA ARG A 362 -26.34 -6.08 -19.05
C ARG A 362 -26.56 -5.44 -17.69
N LYS A 363 -27.67 -4.73 -17.54
CA LYS A 363 -28.18 -4.27 -16.24
C LYS A 363 -28.19 -5.42 -15.23
N GLY A 364 -27.66 -5.16 -14.04
CA GLY A 364 -27.58 -6.10 -12.92
C GLY A 364 -26.35 -7.01 -12.94
N GLU A 365 -25.56 -7.04 -14.03
CA GLU A 365 -24.27 -7.73 -14.01
C GLU A 365 -23.29 -7.03 -13.06
N GLN A 366 -22.51 -7.82 -12.32
CA GLN A 366 -21.39 -7.32 -11.53
C GLN A 366 -20.28 -6.83 -12.46
N LEU A 367 -19.68 -5.69 -12.14
CA LEU A 367 -18.54 -5.12 -12.85
C LEU A 367 -17.24 -5.59 -12.19
N CYS A 368 -16.52 -6.49 -12.86
CA CYS A 368 -15.34 -7.15 -12.32
C CYS A 368 -14.09 -6.88 -13.18
N ILE A 369 -12.98 -6.62 -12.49
CA ILE A 369 -11.62 -6.53 -13.05
C ILE A 369 -10.85 -7.83 -12.82
N THR A 370 -9.65 -7.93 -13.38
CA THR A 370 -8.68 -8.96 -12.96
C THR A 370 -7.72 -8.42 -11.90
N TYR A 371 -7.35 -9.30 -10.97
CA TYR A 371 -6.32 -9.06 -9.93
C TYR A 371 -4.98 -9.67 -10.33
N LEU A 372 -4.98 -10.55 -11.34
CA LEU A 372 -3.85 -11.35 -11.77
C LEU A 372 -3.03 -10.71 -12.89
N GLY A 373 -3.43 -9.50 -13.33
CA GLY A 373 -2.62 -8.68 -14.24
C GLY A 373 -2.51 -9.20 -15.67
N GLY A 374 -3.33 -10.17 -16.09
CA GLY A 374 -3.33 -10.74 -17.44
C GLY A 374 -2.70 -12.14 -17.53
N GLU A 375 -1.86 -12.52 -16.57
CA GLU A 375 -1.20 -13.84 -16.53
C GLU A 375 -2.20 -14.99 -16.36
N GLU A 376 -3.41 -14.71 -15.86
CA GLU A 376 -4.48 -15.71 -15.79
C GLU A 376 -4.84 -16.34 -17.14
N LYS A 377 -4.43 -15.72 -18.26
CA LYS A 377 -4.59 -16.27 -19.61
C LYS A 377 -3.70 -17.50 -19.84
N LYS A 378 -2.54 -17.54 -19.19
CA LYS A 378 -1.55 -18.63 -19.29
C LYS A 378 -1.68 -19.64 -18.15
N MET A 379 -2.29 -19.26 -17.03
CA MET A 379 -2.47 -20.12 -15.85
C MET A 379 -3.66 -21.07 -15.98
N SER A 380 -3.49 -22.31 -15.52
CA SER A 380 -4.56 -23.27 -15.23
C SER A 380 -5.53 -22.76 -14.16
N ARG A 381 -6.67 -23.43 -14.00
CA ARG A 381 -7.65 -23.08 -12.95
C ARG A 381 -7.01 -23.15 -11.56
N ASP A 382 -6.25 -24.20 -11.29
CA ASP A 382 -5.71 -24.47 -9.96
C ASP A 382 -4.60 -23.49 -9.61
N GLU A 383 -3.75 -23.11 -10.56
CA GLU A 383 -2.75 -22.04 -10.38
C GLU A 383 -3.43 -20.70 -10.07
N ARG A 384 -4.52 -20.36 -10.76
CA ARG A 384 -5.30 -19.15 -10.44
C ARG A 384 -5.91 -19.21 -9.04
N MET A 385 -6.51 -20.34 -8.67
CA MET A 385 -7.11 -20.50 -7.33
C MET A 385 -6.06 -20.41 -6.24
N LEU A 386 -4.93 -21.09 -6.41
CA LEU A 386 -3.82 -21.04 -5.46
C LEU A 386 -3.30 -19.62 -5.29
N THR A 387 -3.09 -18.91 -6.41
CA THR A 387 -2.61 -17.52 -6.40
C THR A 387 -3.60 -16.57 -5.73
N LEU A 388 -4.90 -16.69 -6.04
CA LEU A 388 -5.94 -15.86 -5.44
C LEU A 388 -6.10 -16.13 -3.95
N ARG A 389 -6.07 -17.40 -3.55
CA ARG A 389 -6.14 -17.81 -2.14
C ARG A 389 -4.92 -17.31 -1.37
N ARG A 390 -3.72 -17.42 -1.94
CA ARG A 390 -2.47 -16.96 -1.33
C ARG A 390 -2.40 -15.45 -1.18
N ASN A 391 -2.78 -14.70 -2.21
CA ASN A 391 -2.61 -13.26 -2.23
C ASN A 391 -3.82 -12.49 -1.68
N TRP A 392 -5.04 -12.99 -1.86
CA TRP A 392 -6.28 -12.30 -1.46
C TRP A 392 -7.19 -13.11 -0.52
N GLY A 393 -6.88 -14.38 -0.23
CA GLY A 393 -7.58 -15.16 0.79
C GLY A 393 -8.97 -15.65 0.38
N PHE A 394 -9.28 -15.71 -0.92
CA PHE A 394 -10.57 -16.17 -1.44
C PHE A 394 -10.43 -17.17 -2.59
N GLU A 395 -11.51 -17.93 -2.83
CA GLU A 395 -11.64 -18.83 -3.98
C GLU A 395 -12.59 -18.20 -5.01
N CYS A 396 -12.16 -18.10 -6.27
CA CYS A 396 -12.95 -17.42 -7.28
C CYS A 396 -14.01 -18.34 -7.90
N ALA A 397 -15.27 -17.96 -7.73
CA ALA A 397 -16.44 -18.62 -8.30
C ALA A 397 -16.98 -17.92 -9.57
N CYS A 398 -16.10 -17.31 -10.38
CA CYS A 398 -16.56 -16.72 -11.63
C CYS A 398 -16.91 -17.80 -12.67
N LYS A 399 -17.74 -17.45 -13.66
CA LYS A 399 -18.16 -18.35 -14.74
C LYS A 399 -17.01 -19.15 -15.38
N ARG A 400 -15.86 -18.51 -15.65
CA ARG A 400 -14.67 -19.18 -16.21
C ARG A 400 -14.11 -20.28 -15.29
N CYS A 401 -14.17 -20.08 -13.98
CA CYS A 401 -13.68 -21.05 -12.99
C CYS A 401 -14.69 -22.16 -12.70
N GLU A 402 -15.99 -21.88 -12.83
CA GLU A 402 -17.07 -22.88 -12.74
C GLU A 402 -17.06 -23.81 -13.96
N GLU A 403 -16.97 -23.26 -15.18
CA GLU A 403 -16.92 -24.06 -16.42
C GLU A 403 -15.67 -24.96 -16.47
N GLY A 404 -14.52 -24.47 -15.98
CA GLY A 404 -13.28 -25.23 -15.89
C GLY A 404 -13.27 -26.33 -14.83
N ALA A 405 -14.22 -26.36 -13.88
CA ALA A 405 -14.32 -27.42 -12.87
C ALA A 405 -14.93 -28.71 -13.43
N VAL A 406 -15.65 -28.63 -14.56
CA VAL A 406 -16.40 -29.75 -15.15
C VAL A 406 -15.50 -30.66 -16.00
N VAL A 407 -14.34 -30.20 -16.44
CA VAL A 407 -13.46 -30.92 -17.39
C VAL A 407 -12.53 -31.93 -16.68
N SER A 408 -12.37 -31.85 -15.35
CA SER A 408 -11.46 -32.72 -14.58
C SER A 408 -12.09 -34.01 -14.04
N ALA A 409 -13.34 -34.32 -14.40
CA ALA A 409 -14.12 -35.42 -13.84
C ALA A 409 -14.42 -36.56 -14.83
N ILE A 410 -13.58 -36.79 -15.83
CA ILE A 410 -13.73 -37.89 -16.80
C ILE A 410 -12.45 -38.72 -16.88
#